data_AF-W7KKT7-F1
#
_entry.id   AF-W7KKT7-F1
#
_cell.length_a   1.000
_cell.length_b   1.000
_cell.length_c   1.000
_cell.angle_alpha   90.00
_cell.angle_beta   90.00
_cell.angle_gamma   90.00
#
_symmetry.space_group_name_H-M   'P 1'
#
loop_
_entity.id
_entity.type
_entity.pdbx_description
1 polymer ?
#
loop_
_entity_poly.entity_id
_entity_poly.type
_entity_poly.pdbx_seq_one_letter_code
_entity_poly.pdbx_strand_id
1 'polypeptide(L)'
;MDCRTSILSLLPSREECFFDLSHFFKYSLVLSIKENSFPMDKFTYVETKDPSFDFVVGFEGKGFVKEVEKDCVKLGKDLRKCLGFDYLFSEEYKVEEGKRIYYPDLTVEVLRVLKDERDVDDFLEEELKNYEAKDYATSEGVERFVNPYLEFTSTLRDKDLEELSLLSSVYSLANNVRDRAIEENEELERVYRQIENKIISIASKYNVELRKGKPIKYEMEERISEDEEHVEEEMREPIDVTALLVKVRAIKVRERMEEFKEFVKSKNKEQEVKLGKYSVSFHGVLLDKFEDKNVTVLSMGKGMKLKMGSHEFELRLQKPTVLLLKSSRGRYEVVI
;
A
#
# COMPACT_ATOMS: atom_id res chain seq x y z
N MET A 1 29.89 0.24 -30.60
CA MET A 1 30.02 0.42 -29.14
C MET A 1 28.85 -0.28 -28.50
N ASP A 2 29.07 -1.15 -27.53
CA ASP A 2 27.99 -1.88 -26.87
C ASP A 2 27.15 -0.94 -25.97
N CYS A 3 25.93 -1.36 -25.64
CA CYS A 3 25.01 -0.56 -24.84
C CYS A 3 25.58 -0.23 -23.45
N ARG A 4 26.24 -1.21 -22.80
CA ARG A 4 26.76 -1.05 -21.44
C ARG A 4 27.84 0.01 -21.37
N THR A 5 28.84 -0.08 -22.26
CA THR A 5 29.94 0.88 -22.32
C THR A 5 29.43 2.29 -22.64
N SER A 6 28.51 2.41 -23.59
CA SER A 6 27.91 3.70 -23.95
C SER A 6 27.20 4.34 -22.75
N ILE A 7 26.38 3.56 -22.03
CA ILE A 7 25.56 4.04 -20.91
C ILE A 7 26.41 4.40 -19.69
N LEU A 8 27.31 3.51 -19.26
CA LEU A 8 28.15 3.75 -18.07
C LEU A 8 29.23 4.81 -18.32
N SER A 9 29.58 5.09 -19.58
CA SER A 9 30.50 6.18 -19.93
C SER A 9 29.79 7.49 -20.25
N LEU A 10 28.45 7.55 -20.09
CA LEU A 10 27.64 8.74 -20.38
C LEU A 10 27.82 9.25 -21.83
N LEU A 11 27.85 8.33 -22.79
CA LEU A 11 27.87 8.63 -24.22
C LEU A 11 26.46 8.51 -24.83
N PRO A 12 26.17 9.17 -25.96
CA PRO A 12 24.91 8.97 -26.68
C PRO A 12 24.65 7.48 -26.93
N SER A 13 23.43 7.04 -26.66
CA SER A 13 23.03 5.63 -26.77
C SER A 13 21.66 5.53 -27.46
N ARG A 14 21.30 4.32 -27.88
CA ARG A 14 20.06 4.04 -28.61
C ARG A 14 18.94 3.68 -27.64
N GLU A 15 17.70 4.00 -28.00
CA GLU A 15 16.51 3.71 -27.17
C GLU A 15 16.42 2.23 -26.76
N GLU A 16 16.72 1.32 -27.68
CA GLU A 16 16.70 -0.13 -27.45
C GLU A 16 17.62 -0.59 -26.30
N CYS A 17 18.65 0.19 -25.97
CA CYS A 17 19.57 -0.08 -24.88
C CYS A 17 18.96 0.15 -23.48
N PHE A 18 17.77 0.75 -23.37
CA PHE A 18 17.13 1.11 -22.10
C PHE A 18 15.90 0.24 -21.81
N PHE A 19 15.58 0.12 -20.52
CA PHE A 19 14.45 -0.69 -20.04
C PHE A 19 13.11 -0.23 -20.62
N ASP A 20 12.93 1.07 -20.74
CA ASP A 20 11.79 1.70 -21.41
C ASP A 20 12.18 3.09 -21.94
N LEU A 21 11.23 3.70 -22.64
CA LEU A 21 11.35 5.04 -23.21
C LEU A 21 11.56 6.12 -22.12
N SER A 22 11.04 5.91 -20.90
CA SER A 22 11.24 6.85 -19.79
C SER A 22 12.71 6.89 -19.37
N HIS A 23 13.37 5.74 -19.21
CA HIS A 23 14.78 5.70 -18.89
C HIS A 23 15.66 6.27 -20.02
N PHE A 24 15.29 6.06 -21.29
CA PHE A 24 15.98 6.67 -22.43
C PHE A 24 15.91 8.20 -22.41
N PHE A 25 14.72 8.77 -22.18
CA PHE A 25 14.57 10.22 -22.08
C PHE A 25 15.25 10.80 -20.83
N LYS A 26 15.15 10.13 -19.68
CA LYS A 26 15.90 10.52 -18.48
C LYS A 26 17.41 10.53 -18.73
N TYR A 27 17.93 9.52 -19.42
CA TYR A 27 19.34 9.48 -19.78
C TYR A 27 19.74 10.65 -20.70
N SER A 28 18.92 10.95 -21.70
CA SER A 28 19.14 12.09 -22.61
C SER A 28 19.11 13.43 -21.87
N LEU A 29 18.21 13.57 -20.90
CA LEU A 29 18.16 14.72 -19.99
C LEU A 29 19.44 14.82 -19.17
N VAL A 30 19.86 13.73 -18.53
CA VAL A 30 21.11 13.65 -17.75
C VAL A 30 22.31 14.13 -18.57
N LEU A 31 22.46 13.67 -19.81
CA LEU A 31 23.55 14.12 -20.69
C LEU A 31 23.52 15.63 -20.96
N SER A 32 22.35 16.25 -20.97
CA SER A 32 22.16 17.68 -21.28
C SER A 32 22.42 18.59 -20.08
N ILE A 33 22.16 18.12 -18.86
CA ILE A 33 22.24 18.92 -17.62
C ILE A 33 23.41 18.54 -16.70
N LYS A 34 24.19 17.53 -17.07
CA LYS A 34 25.37 17.08 -16.32
C LYS A 34 26.38 18.19 -16.12
N GLU A 35 26.87 18.32 -14.89
CA GLU A 35 28.05 19.13 -14.55
C GLU A 35 29.27 18.24 -14.34
N ASN A 36 29.11 17.15 -13.59
CA ASN A 36 30.18 16.22 -13.27
C ASN A 36 29.63 14.78 -13.22
N SER A 37 30.52 13.80 -13.34
CA SER A 37 30.15 12.40 -13.19
C SER A 37 31.36 11.56 -12.81
N PHE A 38 31.13 10.55 -11.98
CA PHE A 38 32.17 9.60 -11.61
C PHE A 38 31.58 8.19 -11.42
N PRO A 39 32.35 7.15 -11.75
CA PRO A 39 31.93 5.77 -11.53
C PRO A 39 31.87 5.46 -10.03
N MET A 40 30.86 4.70 -9.62
CA MET A 40 30.70 4.17 -8.27
C MET A 40 30.18 2.74 -8.35
N ASP A 41 31.01 1.78 -7.96
CA ASP A 41 30.69 0.34 -8.05
C ASP A 41 30.20 -0.03 -9.46
N LYS A 42 28.95 -0.50 -9.61
CA LYS A 42 28.33 -0.87 -10.89
C LYS A 42 27.58 0.28 -11.59
N PHE A 43 27.69 1.50 -11.06
CA PHE A 43 26.90 2.65 -11.48
C PHE A 43 27.79 3.82 -11.88
N THR A 44 27.14 4.86 -12.41
CA THR A 44 27.72 6.18 -12.62
C THR A 44 26.85 7.20 -11.93
N TYR A 45 27.42 7.88 -10.93
CA TYR A 45 26.78 9.02 -10.30
C TYR A 45 26.98 10.25 -11.19
N VAL A 46 25.92 11.03 -11.35
CA VAL A 46 25.90 12.21 -12.22
C VAL A 46 25.37 13.41 -11.45
N GLU A 47 26.27 14.37 -11.22
CA GLU A 47 25.93 15.66 -10.65
C GLU A 47 25.33 16.55 -11.72
N THR A 48 24.24 17.23 -11.39
CA THR A 48 23.53 18.09 -12.36
C THR A 48 23.46 19.55 -11.93
N LYS A 49 23.01 20.41 -12.85
CA LYS A 49 22.68 21.81 -12.57
C LYS A 49 21.41 21.98 -11.73
N ASP A 50 20.60 20.93 -11.59
CA ASP A 50 19.36 21.02 -10.82
C ASP A 50 19.70 21.18 -9.33
N PRO A 51 19.06 22.13 -8.61
CA PRO A 51 19.31 22.33 -7.19
C PRO A 51 18.73 21.24 -6.29
N SER A 52 17.82 20.41 -6.79
CA SER A 52 17.02 19.47 -6.00
C SER A 52 17.48 18.02 -6.12
N PHE A 53 18.01 17.64 -7.29
CA PHE A 53 18.35 16.24 -7.56
C PHE A 53 19.62 16.04 -8.39
N ASP A 54 20.22 14.88 -8.18
CA ASP A 54 21.25 14.29 -9.03
C ASP A 54 20.73 12.97 -9.62
N PHE A 55 21.55 12.29 -10.43
CA PHE A 55 21.15 11.03 -11.04
C PHE A 55 22.16 9.91 -10.80
N VAL A 56 21.63 8.69 -10.83
CA VAL A 56 22.39 7.46 -10.90
C VAL A 56 22.03 6.74 -12.18
N VAL A 57 23.04 6.45 -13.00
CA VAL A 57 22.92 5.65 -14.20
C VAL A 57 23.47 4.26 -13.92
N GLY A 58 22.72 3.22 -14.29
CA GLY A 58 23.14 1.83 -14.12
C GLY A 58 22.79 0.97 -15.34
N PHE A 59 23.35 -0.23 -15.38
CA PHE A 59 23.12 -1.20 -16.46
C PHE A 59 22.95 -2.61 -15.91
N GLU A 60 21.77 -3.20 -16.13
CA GLU A 60 21.40 -4.55 -15.69
C GLU A 60 20.71 -5.29 -16.85
N GLY A 61 21.49 -5.68 -17.86
CA GLY A 61 20.99 -6.14 -19.16
C GLY A 61 20.48 -5.00 -20.04
N LYS A 62 19.86 -3.98 -19.44
CA LYS A 62 19.51 -2.69 -20.06
C LYS A 62 19.85 -1.51 -19.14
N GLY A 63 19.96 -0.33 -19.74
CA GLY A 63 20.17 0.93 -19.04
C GLY A 63 18.95 1.38 -18.24
N PHE A 64 19.19 1.82 -17.01
CA PHE A 64 18.23 2.55 -16.20
C PHE A 64 18.84 3.82 -15.64
N VAL A 65 17.96 4.76 -15.31
CA VAL A 65 18.33 6.06 -14.73
C VAL A 65 17.40 6.34 -13.57
N LYS A 66 17.99 6.68 -12.41
CA LYS A 66 17.30 7.02 -11.18
C LYS A 66 17.68 8.40 -10.70
N GLU A 67 16.69 9.12 -10.21
CA GLU A 67 16.86 10.38 -9.52
C GLU A 67 17.22 10.10 -8.05
N VAL A 68 18.10 10.91 -7.48
CA VAL A 68 18.50 10.88 -6.08
C VAL A 68 18.54 12.30 -5.53
N GLU A 69 18.39 12.45 -4.22
CA GLU A 69 18.54 13.73 -3.53
C GLU A 69 19.90 14.37 -3.88
N LYS A 70 19.89 15.70 -4.04
CA LYS A 70 21.10 16.47 -4.36
C LYS A 70 22.25 16.14 -3.40
N ASP A 71 23.45 15.98 -3.95
CA ASP A 71 24.68 15.75 -3.18
C ASP A 71 24.62 14.53 -2.23
N CYS A 72 23.69 13.58 -2.44
CA CYS A 72 23.46 12.48 -1.51
C CYS A 72 24.75 11.68 -1.23
N VAL A 73 25.57 11.45 -2.25
CA VAL A 73 26.86 10.77 -2.11
C VAL A 73 27.93 11.65 -1.46
N LYS A 74 27.96 12.95 -1.74
CA LYS A 74 28.94 13.88 -1.15
C LYS A 74 28.76 14.06 0.35
N LEU A 75 27.52 13.90 0.84
CA LEU A 75 27.18 13.92 2.26
C LEU A 75 27.61 12.64 3.01
N GLY A 76 28.51 11.83 2.43
CA GLY A 76 29.08 10.64 3.06
C GLY A 76 28.13 9.43 3.10
N LYS A 77 27.02 9.46 2.35
CA LYS A 77 26.12 8.32 2.21
C LYS A 77 26.59 7.39 1.09
N ASP A 78 26.48 6.09 1.33
CA ASP A 78 26.60 5.06 0.30
C ASP A 78 25.51 5.26 -0.77
N LEU A 79 25.86 5.09 -2.04
CA LEU A 79 24.94 5.14 -3.18
C LEU A 79 23.72 4.23 -2.98
N ARG A 80 23.90 3.05 -2.37
CA ARG A 80 22.82 2.12 -2.07
C ARG A 80 21.81 2.71 -1.07
N LYS A 81 22.32 3.41 -0.04
CA LYS A 81 21.48 4.15 0.92
C LYS A 81 20.76 5.31 0.26
N CYS A 82 21.42 6.02 -0.66
CA CYS A 82 20.79 7.09 -1.45
C CYS A 82 19.61 6.59 -2.29
N LEU A 83 19.72 5.37 -2.81
CA LEU A 83 18.69 4.74 -3.62
C LEU A 83 17.68 3.91 -2.80
N GLY A 84 17.91 3.77 -1.49
CA GLY A 84 17.00 3.10 -0.55
C GLY A 84 16.95 1.57 -0.68
N PHE A 85 18.04 0.91 -1.09
CA PHE A 85 18.10 -0.54 -1.19
C PHE A 85 19.39 -1.14 -0.59
N ASP A 86 19.36 -2.43 -0.25
CA ASP A 86 20.53 -3.19 0.20
C ASP A 86 21.20 -3.95 -0.96
N TYR A 87 20.38 -4.54 -1.83
CA TYR A 87 20.83 -5.41 -2.93
C TYR A 87 20.24 -4.96 -4.27
N LEU A 88 21.03 -5.09 -5.33
CA LEU A 88 20.45 -5.17 -6.68
C LEU A 88 19.92 -6.59 -6.92
N PHE A 89 18.88 -6.70 -7.76
CA PHE A 89 18.31 -8.00 -8.10
C PHE A 89 19.32 -8.96 -8.78
N SER A 90 20.35 -8.44 -9.42
CA SER A 90 21.43 -9.20 -10.06
C SER A 90 22.47 -9.76 -9.09
N GLU A 91 22.42 -9.36 -7.82
CA GLU A 91 23.39 -9.74 -6.81
C GLU A 91 22.96 -11.00 -6.06
N GLU A 92 23.94 -11.69 -5.48
CA GLU A 92 23.64 -12.68 -4.46
C GLU A 92 23.16 -11.93 -3.20
N TYR A 93 21.91 -12.13 -2.83
CA TYR A 93 21.30 -11.51 -1.66
C TYR A 93 20.91 -12.58 -0.64
N LYS A 94 20.93 -12.18 0.64
CA LYS A 94 20.41 -12.99 1.72
C LYS A 94 18.99 -12.54 2.03
N VAL A 95 18.05 -13.48 2.01
CA VAL A 95 16.64 -13.22 2.37
C VAL A 95 16.57 -13.08 3.88
N GLU A 96 16.59 -11.84 4.36
CA GLU A 96 16.51 -11.47 5.77
C GLU A 96 15.52 -10.31 5.96
N GLU A 97 14.91 -10.24 7.13
CA GLU A 97 13.96 -9.20 7.48
C GLU A 97 14.59 -7.80 7.37
N GLY A 98 13.82 -6.83 6.87
CA GLY A 98 14.23 -5.46 6.64
C GLY A 98 15.09 -5.24 5.40
N LYS A 99 15.48 -6.31 4.67
CA LYS A 99 16.29 -6.17 3.46
C LYS A 99 15.48 -5.74 2.25
N ARG A 100 16.06 -4.81 1.48
CA ARG A 100 15.45 -4.23 0.28
C ARG A 100 16.24 -4.63 -0.96
N ILE A 101 15.56 -5.29 -1.89
CA ILE A 101 16.09 -5.74 -3.17
C ILE A 101 15.51 -4.86 -4.26
N TYR A 102 16.38 -4.21 -5.03
CA TYR A 102 15.99 -3.27 -6.07
C TYR A 102 16.02 -3.91 -7.45
N TYR A 103 14.92 -3.72 -8.16
CA TYR A 103 14.75 -3.94 -9.59
C TYR A 103 14.40 -2.59 -10.24
N PRO A 104 14.83 -2.22 -11.46
CA PRO A 104 14.63 -0.88 -12.00
C PRO A 104 13.20 -0.37 -11.82
N ASP A 105 13.00 0.73 -11.08
CA ASP A 105 11.71 1.33 -10.67
C ASP A 105 10.78 0.51 -9.73
N LEU A 106 11.28 -0.58 -9.14
CA LEU A 106 10.56 -1.44 -8.21
C LEU A 106 11.46 -1.87 -7.03
N THR A 107 10.99 -1.69 -5.80
CA THR A 107 11.68 -2.21 -4.60
C THR A 107 10.89 -3.36 -4.01
N VAL A 108 11.58 -4.46 -3.72
CA VAL A 108 11.06 -5.61 -2.96
C VAL A 108 11.66 -5.58 -1.57
N GLU A 109 10.84 -5.33 -0.56
CA GLU A 109 11.22 -5.31 0.85
C GLU A 109 10.80 -6.62 1.53
N VAL A 110 11.74 -7.27 2.21
CA VAL A 110 11.47 -8.48 2.99
C VAL A 110 10.96 -8.04 4.36
N LEU A 111 9.65 -8.15 4.57
CA LEU A 111 9.03 -7.73 5.84
C LEU A 111 9.27 -8.77 6.94
N ARG A 112 9.13 -10.05 6.61
CA ARG A 112 9.26 -11.15 7.57
C ARG A 112 9.72 -12.44 6.90
N VAL A 113 10.59 -13.20 7.56
CA VAL A 113 11.06 -14.52 7.08
C VAL A 113 10.62 -15.58 8.08
N LEU A 114 9.62 -16.38 7.70
CA LEU A 114 8.97 -17.35 8.57
C LEU A 114 9.70 -18.70 8.47
N LYS A 115 9.83 -19.43 9.58
CA LYS A 115 10.60 -20.69 9.58
C LYS A 115 9.79 -21.85 9.04
N ASP A 116 8.52 -21.92 9.40
CA ASP A 116 7.64 -23.05 9.11
C ASP A 116 6.16 -22.61 9.07
N GLU A 117 5.27 -23.58 8.95
CA GLU A 117 3.82 -23.36 8.90
C GLU A 117 3.24 -22.81 10.20
N ARG A 118 3.85 -23.11 11.37
CA ARG A 118 3.38 -22.54 12.64
C ARG A 118 3.69 -21.06 12.71
N ASP A 119 4.90 -20.65 12.29
CA ASP A 119 5.25 -19.23 12.17
C ASP A 119 4.31 -18.48 11.20
N VAL A 120 3.79 -19.15 10.16
CA VAL A 120 2.75 -18.59 9.27
C VAL A 120 1.44 -18.39 10.00
N ASP A 121 0.97 -19.40 10.71
CA ASP A 121 -0.29 -19.34 11.46
C ASP A 121 -0.21 -18.26 12.56
N ASP A 122 0.91 -18.15 13.28
CA ASP A 122 1.17 -17.10 14.27
C ASP A 122 1.19 -15.69 13.61
N PHE A 123 1.83 -15.56 12.44
CA PHE A 123 1.84 -14.30 11.69
C PHE A 123 0.43 -13.85 11.30
N LEU A 124 -0.44 -14.77 10.86
CA LEU A 124 -1.83 -14.44 10.49
C LEU A 124 -2.66 -13.98 11.71
N GLU A 125 -2.36 -14.49 12.90
CA GLU A 125 -3.00 -14.01 14.13
C GLU A 125 -2.52 -12.62 14.53
N GLU A 126 -1.21 -12.36 14.42
CA GLU A 126 -0.63 -11.04 14.68
C GLU A 126 -1.15 -9.98 13.70
N GLU A 127 -1.20 -10.32 12.41
CA GLU A 127 -1.61 -9.43 11.33
C GLU A 127 -3.10 -9.03 11.43
N LEU A 128 -3.93 -9.80 12.14
CA LEU A 128 -5.32 -9.42 12.41
C LEU A 128 -5.43 -8.05 13.09
N LYS A 129 -4.46 -7.67 13.94
CA LYS A 129 -4.43 -6.35 14.59
C LYS A 129 -4.16 -5.24 13.59
N ASN A 130 -3.24 -5.46 12.64
CA ASN A 130 -2.91 -4.51 11.59
C ASN A 130 -4.04 -4.39 10.57
N TYR A 131 -4.74 -5.50 10.29
CA TYR A 131 -5.92 -5.53 9.45
C TYR A 131 -7.02 -4.59 9.93
N GLU A 132 -7.28 -4.50 11.24
CA GLU A 132 -8.30 -3.57 11.78
C GLU A 132 -8.00 -2.11 11.38
N ALA A 133 -6.73 -1.68 11.41
CA ALA A 133 -6.36 -0.33 10.98
C ALA A 133 -6.51 -0.14 9.45
N LYS A 134 -6.10 -1.15 8.65
CA LYS A 134 -6.17 -1.11 7.18
C LYS A 134 -7.61 -1.12 6.64
N ASP A 135 -8.49 -1.93 7.24
CA ASP A 135 -9.90 -2.04 6.85
C ASP A 135 -10.67 -0.75 7.16
N TYR A 136 -10.34 -0.08 8.26
CA TYR A 136 -10.91 1.23 8.59
C TYR A 136 -10.54 2.28 7.54
N ALA A 137 -9.26 2.42 7.19
CA ALA A 137 -8.81 3.36 6.18
C ALA A 137 -9.49 3.12 4.82
N THR A 138 -9.67 1.86 4.43
CA THR A 138 -10.37 1.50 3.19
C THR A 138 -11.85 1.84 3.24
N SER A 139 -12.53 1.50 4.34
CA SER A 139 -13.98 1.64 4.45
C SER A 139 -14.43 3.11 4.46
N GLU A 140 -13.54 4.03 4.83
CA GLU A 140 -13.71 5.49 4.67
C GLU A 140 -13.55 5.97 3.21
N GLY A 141 -13.31 5.07 2.25
CA GLY A 141 -13.16 5.40 0.84
C GLY A 141 -11.80 6.02 0.48
N VAL A 142 -10.86 6.05 1.43
CA VAL A 142 -9.50 6.57 1.23
C VAL A 142 -8.71 5.63 0.31
N GLU A 143 -8.97 4.32 0.40
CA GLU A 143 -8.19 3.29 -0.29
C GLU A 143 -9.09 2.13 -0.80
N ARG A 144 -8.71 1.47 -1.90
CA ARG A 144 -9.31 0.19 -2.33
C ARG A 144 -8.27 -0.92 -2.18
N PHE A 145 -8.57 -1.92 -1.35
CA PHE A 145 -7.68 -3.06 -1.13
C PHE A 145 -8.35 -4.42 -1.32
N VAL A 146 -7.54 -5.40 -1.71
CA VAL A 146 -7.89 -6.82 -1.68
C VAL A 146 -7.10 -7.45 -0.54
N ASN A 147 -7.79 -8.12 0.37
CA ASN A 147 -7.19 -8.72 1.55
C ASN A 147 -7.97 -9.97 1.99
N PRO A 148 -7.29 -11.02 2.47
CA PRO A 148 -7.91 -12.31 2.77
C PRO A 148 -8.91 -12.25 3.92
N TYR A 149 -8.76 -11.32 4.87
CA TYR A 149 -9.67 -11.16 6.01
C TYR A 149 -11.04 -10.63 5.55
N LEU A 150 -11.05 -9.66 4.62
CA LEU A 150 -12.28 -9.17 3.99
C LEU A 150 -12.94 -10.24 3.12
N GLU A 151 -12.14 -10.97 2.34
CA GLU A 151 -12.67 -12.03 1.48
C GLU A 151 -13.33 -13.12 2.34
N PHE A 152 -12.64 -13.56 3.40
CA PHE A 152 -13.16 -14.58 4.33
C PHE A 152 -14.45 -14.13 4.99
N THR A 153 -14.50 -12.93 5.59
CA THR A 153 -15.70 -12.43 6.27
C THR A 153 -16.89 -12.30 5.32
N SER A 154 -16.64 -11.97 4.04
CA SER A 154 -17.68 -11.95 3.00
C SER A 154 -18.24 -13.36 2.69
N THR A 155 -17.43 -14.41 2.83
CA THR A 155 -17.92 -15.79 2.64
C THR A 155 -18.86 -16.27 3.75
N LEU A 156 -18.79 -15.66 4.93
CA LEU A 156 -19.59 -16.05 6.08
C LEU A 156 -21.08 -15.74 5.92
N ARG A 157 -21.44 -14.77 5.04
CA ARG A 157 -22.82 -14.26 4.86
C ARG A 157 -23.49 -13.95 6.21
N ASP A 158 -22.74 -13.26 7.06
CA ASP A 158 -23.16 -12.96 8.43
C ASP A 158 -24.18 -11.81 8.42
N LYS A 159 -25.36 -12.06 8.99
CA LYS A 159 -26.47 -11.11 8.99
C LYS A 159 -26.12 -9.79 9.68
N ASP A 160 -25.31 -9.81 10.74
CA ASP A 160 -24.96 -8.58 11.45
C ASP A 160 -23.97 -7.74 10.64
N LEU A 161 -23.06 -8.37 9.89
CA LEU A 161 -22.17 -7.66 8.97
C LEU A 161 -22.94 -7.03 7.79
N GLU A 162 -23.90 -7.76 7.22
CA GLU A 162 -24.78 -7.25 6.16
C GLU A 162 -25.66 -6.09 6.69
N GLU A 163 -26.22 -6.24 7.88
CA GLU A 163 -27.03 -5.19 8.52
C GLU A 163 -26.18 -3.96 8.86
N LEU A 164 -24.97 -4.11 9.41
CA LEU A 164 -24.07 -2.97 9.68
C LEU A 164 -23.65 -2.24 8.40
N SER A 165 -23.39 -2.96 7.30
CA SER A 165 -23.07 -2.35 6.01
C SER A 165 -24.23 -1.50 5.49
N LEU A 166 -25.46 -1.99 5.61
CA LEU A 166 -26.66 -1.24 5.24
C LEU A 166 -26.88 -0.04 6.17
N LEU A 167 -26.77 -0.25 7.49
CA LEU A 167 -26.96 0.80 8.50
C LEU A 167 -25.92 1.90 8.33
N SER A 168 -24.66 1.60 8.00
CA SER A 168 -23.63 2.62 7.74
C SER A 168 -24.08 3.60 6.64
N SER A 169 -24.58 3.08 5.53
CA SER A 169 -25.00 3.89 4.38
C SER A 169 -26.24 4.72 4.70
N VAL A 170 -27.23 4.12 5.37
CA VAL A 170 -28.49 4.78 5.72
C VAL A 170 -28.31 5.77 6.86
N TYR A 171 -27.45 5.47 7.83
CA TYR A 171 -27.14 6.36 8.96
C TYR A 171 -26.38 7.60 8.50
N SER A 172 -25.38 7.45 7.62
CA SER A 172 -24.71 8.58 6.99
C SER A 172 -25.70 9.47 6.24
N LEU A 173 -26.60 8.88 5.44
CA LEU A 173 -27.65 9.62 4.74
C LEU A 173 -28.59 10.35 5.71
N ALA A 174 -29.07 9.68 6.76
CA ALA A 174 -29.95 10.27 7.76
C ALA A 174 -29.26 11.42 8.50
N ASN A 175 -27.99 11.27 8.86
CA ASN A 175 -27.19 12.32 9.48
C ASN A 175 -27.02 13.52 8.54
N ASN A 176 -26.70 13.27 7.26
CA ASN A 176 -26.59 14.32 6.24
C ASN A 176 -27.89 15.11 6.06
N VAL A 177 -29.04 14.43 6.06
CA VAL A 177 -30.34 15.10 5.91
C VAL A 177 -30.68 15.89 7.17
N ARG A 178 -30.39 15.33 8.36
CA ARG A 178 -30.61 16.00 9.65
C ARG A 178 -29.77 17.27 9.78
N ASP A 179 -28.50 17.20 9.42
CA ASP A 179 -27.58 18.34 9.53
C ASP A 179 -27.92 19.50 8.56
N ARG A 180 -28.69 19.23 7.50
CA ARG A 180 -29.16 20.23 6.52
C ARG A 180 -30.58 20.75 6.81
N ALA A 181 -31.32 20.13 7.71
CA ALA A 181 -32.67 20.54 8.01
C ALA A 181 -32.66 21.88 8.79
N ILE A 182 -33.38 22.87 8.27
CA ILE A 182 -33.49 24.20 8.90
C ILE A 182 -34.46 24.17 10.10
N GLU A 183 -35.43 23.26 10.08
CA GLU A 183 -36.44 23.08 11.13
C GLU A 183 -36.35 21.66 11.71
N GLU A 184 -36.69 21.53 13.00
CA GLU A 184 -36.77 20.23 13.66
C GLU A 184 -37.82 19.34 12.98
N ASN A 185 -37.40 18.14 12.54
CA ASN A 185 -38.27 17.14 11.94
C ASN A 185 -38.36 15.91 12.84
N GLU A 186 -39.45 15.79 13.59
CA GLU A 186 -39.67 14.71 14.57
C GLU A 186 -39.60 13.31 13.94
N GLU A 187 -40.09 13.16 12.71
CA GLU A 187 -40.10 11.87 12.00
C GLU A 187 -38.69 11.46 11.58
N LEU A 188 -37.89 12.42 11.10
CA LEU A 188 -36.47 12.22 10.78
C LEU A 188 -35.68 11.83 12.03
N GLU A 189 -35.87 12.55 13.14
CA GLU A 189 -35.22 12.25 14.42
C GLU A 189 -35.63 10.87 14.95
N ARG A 190 -36.91 10.48 14.79
CA ARG A 190 -37.39 9.14 15.14
C ARG A 190 -36.70 8.05 14.33
N VAL A 191 -36.59 8.22 13.01
CA VAL A 191 -35.90 7.27 12.13
C VAL A 191 -34.40 7.21 12.47
N TYR A 192 -33.77 8.35 12.70
CA TYR A 192 -32.37 8.43 13.10
C TYR A 192 -32.09 7.63 14.38
N ARG A 193 -32.88 7.84 15.44
CA ARG A 193 -32.76 7.08 16.69
C ARG A 193 -33.04 5.59 16.54
N GLN A 194 -33.95 5.19 15.65
CA GLN A 194 -34.18 3.77 15.35
C GLN A 194 -32.94 3.12 14.72
N ILE A 195 -32.27 3.83 13.81
CA ILE A 195 -31.02 3.38 13.21
C ILE A 195 -29.92 3.30 14.28
N GLU A 196 -29.77 4.33 15.12
CA GLU A 196 -28.79 4.31 16.24
C GLU A 196 -29.03 3.16 17.21
N ASN A 197 -30.27 2.92 17.60
CA ASN A 197 -30.59 1.84 18.52
C ASN A 197 -30.23 0.46 17.94
N LYS A 198 -30.37 0.26 16.63
CA LYS A 198 -29.91 -0.94 15.95
C LYS A 198 -28.38 -1.06 15.98
N ILE A 199 -27.67 0.04 15.69
CA ILE A 199 -26.20 0.10 15.76
C ILE A 199 -25.71 -0.24 17.18
N ILE A 200 -26.30 0.39 18.21
CA ILE A 200 -25.98 0.17 19.63
C ILE A 200 -26.26 -1.28 20.05
N SER A 201 -27.38 -1.85 19.59
CA SER A 201 -27.74 -3.24 19.87
C SER A 201 -26.69 -4.22 19.32
N ILE A 202 -26.25 -4.01 18.08
CA ILE A 202 -25.20 -4.84 17.47
C ILE A 202 -23.87 -4.63 18.22
N ALA A 203 -23.47 -3.39 18.52
CA ALA A 203 -22.25 -3.11 19.27
C ALA A 203 -22.25 -3.78 20.65
N SER A 204 -23.39 -3.75 21.35
CA SER A 204 -23.57 -4.40 22.66
C SER A 204 -23.45 -5.92 22.56
N LYS A 205 -24.03 -6.54 21.52
CA LYS A 205 -23.92 -7.98 21.26
C LYS A 205 -22.47 -8.44 21.12
N TYR A 206 -21.61 -7.61 20.53
CA TYR A 206 -20.18 -7.90 20.32
C TYR A 206 -19.25 -7.28 21.38
N ASN A 207 -19.80 -6.63 22.41
CA ASN A 207 -19.04 -5.91 23.43
C ASN A 207 -18.02 -4.92 22.83
N VAL A 208 -18.45 -4.16 21.81
CA VAL A 208 -17.63 -3.17 21.12
C VAL A 208 -17.97 -1.77 21.61
N GLU A 209 -16.97 -1.04 22.11
CA GLU A 209 -17.10 0.39 22.39
C GLU A 209 -17.28 1.18 21.09
N LEU A 210 -18.36 1.96 21.05
CA LEU A 210 -18.71 2.86 19.95
C LEU A 210 -17.77 4.06 19.92
N ARG A 211 -17.21 4.34 18.75
CA ARG A 211 -16.46 5.56 18.50
C ARG A 211 -17.39 6.63 17.98
N LYS A 212 -17.03 7.87 18.27
CA LYS A 212 -17.65 9.04 17.67
C LYS A 212 -16.97 9.35 16.34
N GLY A 213 -17.77 9.60 15.31
CA GLY A 213 -17.34 10.01 13.98
C GLY A 213 -17.25 11.52 13.85
N LYS A 214 -16.91 11.99 12.65
CA LYS A 214 -16.78 13.42 12.36
C LYS A 214 -18.12 14.01 11.91
N PRO A 215 -18.50 15.20 12.39
CA PRO A 215 -19.66 15.92 11.84
C PRO A 215 -19.37 16.47 10.44
N ILE A 216 -20.36 16.45 9.54
CA ILE A 216 -20.18 16.82 8.12
C ILE A 216 -19.87 18.32 7.92
N LYS A 217 -20.33 19.20 8.81
CA LYS A 217 -20.04 20.65 8.69
C LYS A 217 -18.55 20.99 8.74
N TYR A 218 -17.70 20.11 9.28
CA TYR A 218 -16.24 20.29 9.27
C TYR A 218 -15.59 20.07 7.90
N GLU A 219 -16.28 19.45 6.94
CA GLU A 219 -15.74 19.19 5.59
C GLU A 219 -16.16 20.25 4.55
N MET A 220 -17.14 21.11 4.87
CA MET A 220 -17.55 22.22 4.01
C MET A 220 -16.76 23.49 4.33
N GLU A 221 -15.50 23.55 3.91
CA GLU A 221 -14.62 24.73 4.03
C GLU A 221 -14.97 25.89 3.05
N GLU A 222 -16.18 25.96 2.50
CA GLU A 222 -16.57 27.07 1.62
C GLU A 222 -17.88 27.72 2.05
N ARG A 223 -17.72 28.96 2.57
CA ARG A 223 -18.72 30.00 2.84
C ARG A 223 -19.52 29.88 4.13
N ILE A 224 -18.85 30.11 5.25
CA ILE A 224 -19.49 30.77 6.39
C ILE A 224 -19.18 32.26 6.20
N SER A 225 -20.18 33.06 5.80
CA SER A 225 -20.06 34.51 5.76
C SER A 225 -19.79 35.03 7.18
N GLU A 226 -19.00 36.09 7.30
CA GLU A 226 -18.48 36.69 8.54
C GLU A 226 -19.55 37.21 9.56
N ASP A 227 -20.84 36.89 9.40
CA ASP A 227 -21.94 37.39 10.22
C ASP A 227 -22.79 36.29 10.93
N GLU A 228 -22.31 35.05 11.07
CA GLU A 228 -22.97 34.03 11.92
C GLU A 228 -22.14 33.69 13.15
N GLU A 229 -22.17 34.59 14.13
CA GLU A 229 -21.50 34.45 15.43
C GLU A 229 -22.14 33.41 16.36
N HIS A 230 -23.14 32.62 15.92
CA HIS A 230 -23.95 31.74 16.78
C HIS A 230 -24.28 30.36 16.15
N VAL A 231 -23.28 29.59 15.71
CA VAL A 231 -23.46 28.15 15.41
C VAL A 231 -22.39 27.30 16.10
N GLU A 232 -22.10 27.61 17.37
CA GLU A 232 -21.49 26.65 18.31
C GLU A 232 -22.58 25.90 19.10
N GLU A 233 -23.73 25.59 18.48
CA GLU A 233 -24.60 24.56 19.04
C GLU A 233 -23.82 23.24 19.00
N GLU A 234 -23.72 22.58 20.17
CA GLU A 234 -23.04 21.30 20.38
C GLU A 234 -23.40 20.30 19.28
N MET A 235 -22.59 20.28 18.21
CA MET A 235 -22.76 19.33 17.14
C MET A 235 -22.59 17.94 17.72
N ARG A 236 -23.69 17.18 17.80
CA ARG A 236 -23.63 15.79 18.25
C ARG A 236 -22.85 14.99 17.23
N GLU A 237 -21.64 14.61 17.62
CA GLU A 237 -20.77 13.74 16.86
C GLU A 237 -21.51 12.41 16.60
N PRO A 238 -21.74 12.02 15.32
CA PRO A 238 -22.47 10.80 14.99
C PRO A 238 -21.67 9.56 15.40
N ILE A 239 -22.30 8.39 15.44
CA ILE A 239 -21.58 7.12 15.66
C ILE A 239 -20.72 6.79 14.43
N ASP A 240 -19.47 6.41 14.66
CA ASP A 240 -18.60 5.85 13.62
C ASP A 240 -18.98 4.38 13.36
N VAL A 241 -19.94 4.17 12.45
CA VAL A 241 -20.42 2.84 12.06
C VAL A 241 -19.35 2.06 11.32
N THR A 242 -18.44 2.74 10.60
CA THR A 242 -17.31 2.12 9.91
C THR A 242 -16.38 1.43 10.91
N ALA A 243 -15.99 2.13 11.98
CA ALA A 243 -15.16 1.55 13.04
C ALA A 243 -15.83 0.34 13.71
N LEU A 244 -17.15 0.38 13.92
CA LEU A 244 -17.89 -0.75 14.45
C LEU A 244 -17.85 -1.95 13.49
N LEU A 245 -18.13 -1.74 12.20
CA LEU A 245 -18.13 -2.79 11.18
C LEU A 245 -16.78 -3.52 11.13
N VAL A 246 -15.68 -2.76 11.11
CA VAL A 246 -14.31 -3.29 11.11
C VAL A 246 -14.03 -4.15 12.35
N LYS A 247 -14.39 -3.65 13.54
CA LYS A 247 -14.22 -4.42 14.79
C LYS A 247 -15.03 -5.71 14.78
N VAL A 248 -16.28 -5.68 14.31
CA VAL A 248 -17.11 -6.89 14.22
C VAL A 248 -16.51 -7.88 13.24
N ARG A 249 -16.01 -7.45 12.07
CA ARG A 249 -15.27 -8.34 11.14
C ARG A 249 -14.08 -9.01 11.81
N ALA A 250 -13.25 -8.25 12.52
CA ALA A 250 -12.09 -8.80 13.21
C ALA A 250 -12.47 -9.80 14.31
N ILE A 251 -13.54 -9.54 15.07
CA ILE A 251 -14.10 -10.50 16.04
C ILE A 251 -14.52 -11.79 15.32
N LYS A 252 -15.23 -11.70 14.19
CA LYS A 252 -15.67 -12.86 13.41
C LYS A 252 -14.51 -13.70 12.90
N VAL A 253 -13.43 -13.08 12.44
CA VAL A 253 -12.20 -13.79 12.06
C VAL A 253 -11.60 -14.49 13.28
N ARG A 254 -11.48 -13.78 14.41
CA ARG A 254 -10.89 -14.32 15.65
C ARG A 254 -11.65 -15.52 16.20
N GLU A 255 -12.98 -15.47 16.18
CA GLU A 255 -13.86 -16.58 16.59
C GLU A 255 -13.71 -17.82 15.70
N ARG A 256 -13.25 -17.64 14.45
CA ARG A 256 -13.13 -18.69 13.43
C ARG A 256 -11.71 -18.76 12.86
N MET A 257 -10.72 -18.55 13.72
CA MET A 257 -9.32 -18.40 13.30
C MET A 257 -8.82 -19.63 12.54
N GLU A 258 -9.20 -20.83 12.96
CA GLU A 258 -8.81 -22.07 12.27
C GLU A 258 -9.43 -22.18 10.87
N GLU A 259 -10.72 -21.85 10.71
CA GLU A 259 -11.37 -21.78 9.39
C GLU A 259 -10.70 -20.71 8.50
N PHE A 260 -10.28 -19.58 9.08
CA PHE A 260 -9.56 -18.54 8.38
C PHE A 260 -8.17 -19.00 7.90
N LYS A 261 -7.40 -19.69 8.75
CA LYS A 261 -6.10 -20.26 8.37
C LYS A 261 -6.25 -21.27 7.23
N GLU A 262 -7.25 -22.16 7.30
CA GLU A 262 -7.57 -23.08 6.22
C GLU A 262 -7.97 -22.36 4.93
N PHE A 263 -8.77 -21.30 5.04
CA PHE A 263 -9.12 -20.43 3.91
C PHE A 263 -7.87 -19.83 3.26
N VAL A 264 -6.94 -19.26 4.04
CA VAL A 264 -5.67 -18.71 3.55
C VAL A 264 -4.83 -19.79 2.87
N LYS A 265 -4.71 -20.99 3.48
CA LYS A 265 -3.99 -22.13 2.90
C LYS A 265 -4.60 -22.58 1.57
N SER A 266 -5.93 -22.54 1.43
CA SER A 266 -6.62 -22.86 0.16
C SER A 266 -6.31 -21.87 -0.98
N LYS A 267 -5.86 -20.65 -0.63
CA LYS A 267 -5.43 -19.62 -1.58
C LYS A 267 -3.96 -19.75 -1.99
N ASN A 268 -3.21 -20.68 -1.40
CA ASN A 268 -1.82 -20.93 -1.77
C ASN A 268 -1.72 -21.58 -3.15
N LYS A 269 -1.67 -20.74 -4.17
CA LYS A 269 -1.53 -21.13 -5.57
C LYS A 269 -0.67 -20.12 -6.31
N GLU A 270 -0.37 -20.41 -7.57
CA GLU A 270 0.24 -19.42 -8.44
C GLU A 270 -0.77 -18.30 -8.73
N GLN A 271 -0.34 -17.05 -8.48
CA GLN A 271 -1.12 -15.85 -8.68
C GLN A 271 -0.31 -14.86 -9.51
N GLU A 272 -1.00 -14.04 -10.30
CA GLU A 272 -0.39 -12.95 -11.05
C GLU A 272 -1.09 -11.65 -10.71
N VAL A 273 -0.31 -10.63 -10.37
CA VAL A 273 -0.79 -9.28 -10.10
C VAL A 273 -0.03 -8.26 -10.93
N LYS A 274 -0.77 -7.30 -11.48
CA LYS A 274 -0.18 -6.11 -12.11
C LYS A 274 0.13 -5.05 -11.06
N LEU A 275 1.34 -4.51 -11.12
CA LEU A 275 1.85 -3.42 -10.29
C LEU A 275 2.52 -2.41 -11.23
N GLY A 276 1.85 -1.31 -11.57
CA GLY A 276 2.28 -0.38 -12.61
C GLY A 276 2.59 -1.09 -13.94
N LYS A 277 3.85 -0.97 -14.41
CA LYS A 277 4.36 -1.62 -15.65
C LYS A 277 4.82 -3.07 -15.45
N TYR A 278 4.77 -3.59 -14.22
CA TYR A 278 5.23 -4.93 -13.87
C TYR A 278 4.07 -5.92 -13.83
N SER A 279 4.33 -7.14 -14.32
CA SER A 279 3.59 -8.33 -13.95
C SER A 279 4.39 -9.07 -12.88
N VAL A 280 3.75 -9.36 -11.76
CA VAL A 280 4.33 -10.04 -10.61
C VAL A 280 3.62 -11.38 -10.46
N SER A 281 4.33 -12.47 -10.74
CA SER A 281 3.84 -13.84 -10.55
C SER A 281 4.45 -14.43 -9.29
N PHE A 282 3.65 -14.97 -8.38
CA PHE A 282 4.15 -15.56 -7.14
C PHE A 282 3.31 -16.78 -6.76
N HIS A 283 3.93 -17.70 -6.02
CA HIS A 283 3.22 -18.83 -5.41
C HIS A 283 2.99 -18.53 -3.93
N GLY A 284 1.74 -18.29 -3.56
CA GLY A 284 1.40 -17.89 -2.21
C GLY A 284 0.06 -17.17 -2.13
N VAL A 285 -0.06 -16.27 -1.16
CA VAL A 285 -1.29 -15.53 -0.86
C VAL A 285 -1.05 -14.04 -1.02
N LEU A 286 -1.95 -13.38 -1.75
CA LEU A 286 -2.01 -11.92 -1.78
C LEU A 286 -2.56 -11.44 -0.43
N LEU A 287 -1.73 -10.78 0.36
CA LEU A 287 -2.13 -10.25 1.65
C LEU A 287 -2.79 -8.88 1.48
N ASP A 288 -2.14 -8.00 0.73
CA ASP A 288 -2.65 -6.67 0.44
C ASP A 288 -2.32 -6.27 -1.00
N LYS A 289 -3.23 -5.54 -1.64
CA LYS A 289 -2.96 -4.83 -2.90
C LYS A 289 -3.53 -3.42 -2.82
N PHE A 290 -2.65 -2.44 -2.99
CA PHE A 290 -3.02 -1.03 -3.06
C PHE A 290 -2.82 -0.51 -4.49
N GLU A 291 -3.94 -0.39 -5.21
CA GLU A 291 -4.01 0.06 -6.61
C GLU A 291 -2.93 -0.62 -7.50
N ASP A 292 -2.11 0.18 -8.18
CA ASP A 292 -0.95 -0.22 -8.96
C ASP A 292 0.38 0.20 -8.31
N LYS A 293 0.35 0.59 -7.03
CA LYS A 293 1.48 1.17 -6.29
C LYS A 293 2.21 0.15 -5.43
N ASN A 294 1.47 -0.53 -4.55
CA ASN A 294 2.05 -1.44 -3.56
C ASN A 294 1.30 -2.78 -3.53
N VAL A 295 2.04 -3.87 -3.32
CA VAL A 295 1.49 -5.21 -3.12
C VAL A 295 2.25 -5.89 -1.99
N THR A 296 1.53 -6.48 -1.05
CA THR A 296 2.09 -7.35 0.00
C THR A 296 1.69 -8.79 -0.29
N VAL A 297 2.67 -9.70 -0.32
CA VAL A 297 2.44 -11.13 -0.56
C VAL A 297 3.08 -11.98 0.52
N LEU A 298 2.40 -13.05 0.88
CA LEU A 298 2.99 -14.18 1.60
C LEU A 298 3.38 -15.23 0.57
N SER A 299 4.67 -15.37 0.26
CA SER A 299 5.16 -16.45 -0.59
C SER A 299 5.42 -17.71 0.22
N MET A 300 5.00 -18.87 -0.28
CA MET A 300 5.17 -20.16 0.41
C MET A 300 6.45 -20.91 -0.05
N GLY A 301 7.58 -20.20 -0.09
CA GLY A 301 8.90 -20.81 -0.32
C GLY A 301 9.18 -21.32 -1.74
N LYS A 302 8.41 -20.89 -2.75
CA LYS A 302 8.70 -21.16 -4.18
C LYS A 302 9.18 -19.92 -4.95
N GLY A 303 9.24 -18.77 -4.27
CA GLY A 303 9.72 -17.53 -4.87
C GLY A 303 8.67 -16.72 -5.61
N MET A 304 9.16 -15.76 -6.38
CA MET A 304 8.40 -14.80 -7.14
C MET A 304 9.12 -14.45 -8.44
N LYS A 305 8.37 -14.19 -9.50
CA LYS A 305 8.85 -13.72 -10.78
C LYS A 305 8.33 -12.31 -11.04
N LEU A 306 9.22 -11.47 -11.55
CA LEU A 306 8.96 -10.09 -11.92
C LEU A 306 9.21 -9.94 -13.40
N LYS A 307 8.19 -9.49 -14.13
CA LYS A 307 8.26 -9.28 -15.57
C LYS A 307 7.98 -7.83 -15.93
N MET A 308 8.84 -7.26 -16.77
CA MET A 308 8.67 -5.94 -17.38
C MET A 308 8.99 -6.02 -18.87
N GLY A 309 7.95 -5.99 -19.70
CA GLY A 309 8.09 -6.25 -21.13
C GLY A 309 8.66 -7.65 -21.40
N SER A 310 9.81 -7.73 -22.06
CA SER A 310 10.53 -8.97 -22.36
C SER A 310 11.52 -9.41 -21.27
N HIS A 311 11.71 -8.61 -20.21
CA HIS A 311 12.67 -8.92 -19.15
C HIS A 311 11.96 -9.60 -17.99
N GLU A 312 12.52 -10.73 -17.55
CA GLU A 312 12.03 -11.53 -16.44
C GLU A 312 13.14 -11.72 -15.41
N PHE A 313 12.78 -11.60 -14.14
CA PHE A 313 13.66 -11.74 -13.00
C PHE A 313 12.99 -12.63 -11.96
N GLU A 314 13.74 -13.57 -11.39
CA GLU A 314 13.23 -14.56 -10.44
C GLU A 314 13.87 -14.39 -9.07
N LEU A 315 13.06 -14.11 -8.06
CA LEU A 315 13.42 -14.08 -6.66
C LEU A 315 13.13 -15.46 -6.07
N ARG A 316 14.18 -16.24 -5.84
CA ARG A 316 14.05 -17.54 -5.17
C ARG A 316 13.99 -17.36 -3.66
N LEU A 317 13.01 -18.00 -3.04
CA LEU A 317 12.80 -18.02 -1.60
C LEU A 317 12.83 -19.48 -1.17
N GLN A 318 13.52 -19.79 -0.07
CA GLN A 318 13.57 -21.16 0.47
C GLN A 318 12.59 -21.39 1.62
N LYS A 319 12.02 -20.31 2.13
CA LYS A 319 11.16 -20.29 3.31
C LYS A 319 9.92 -19.44 3.04
N PRO A 320 8.82 -19.65 3.78
CA PRO A 320 7.70 -18.74 3.70
C PRO A 320 8.15 -17.32 4.07
N THR A 321 7.81 -16.34 3.24
CA THR A 321 8.35 -14.98 3.37
C THR A 321 7.27 -13.97 3.03
N VAL A 322 7.13 -12.95 3.87
CA VAL A 322 6.26 -11.82 3.63
C VAL A 322 7.06 -10.75 2.89
N LEU A 323 6.62 -10.40 1.69
CA LEU A 323 7.28 -9.43 0.83
C LEU A 323 6.36 -8.25 0.54
N LEU A 324 6.93 -7.05 0.58
CA LEU A 324 6.29 -5.82 0.15
C LEU A 324 6.95 -5.31 -1.13
N LEU A 325 6.17 -5.23 -2.19
CA LEU A 325 6.59 -4.69 -3.48
C LEU A 325 6.08 -3.26 -3.60
N LYS A 326 7.01 -2.32 -3.81
CA LYS A 326 6.74 -0.88 -3.97
C LYS A 326 7.18 -0.41 -5.34
N SER A 327 6.24 0.08 -6.13
CA SER A 327 6.53 0.80 -7.37
C SER A 327 6.97 2.22 -7.05
N SER A 328 8.05 2.71 -7.67
CA SER A 328 8.59 4.06 -7.39
C SER A 328 7.70 5.23 -7.81
N ARG A 329 6.46 4.97 -8.27
CA ARG A 329 5.42 5.98 -8.50
C ARG A 329 4.69 6.41 -7.21
N GLY A 330 4.88 5.73 -6.09
CA GLY A 330 4.22 6.06 -4.82
C GLY A 330 5.22 6.44 -3.73
N ARG A 331 5.19 7.70 -3.28
CA ARG A 331 5.72 8.09 -1.96
C ARG A 331 4.67 7.81 -0.90
N TYR A 332 4.38 6.54 -0.62
CA TYR A 332 3.55 6.18 0.53
C TYR A 332 4.22 5.01 1.25
N GLU A 333 4.75 5.31 2.43
CA GLU A 333 5.12 4.30 3.42
C GLU A 333 3.83 3.87 4.12
N VAL A 334 3.44 2.61 3.93
CA VAL A 334 2.56 1.97 4.90
C VAL A 334 3.43 1.77 6.13
N VAL A 335 3.19 2.58 7.16
CA VAL A 335 3.76 2.37 8.49
C VAL A 335 3.10 1.10 9.02
N ILE A 336 3.90 0.03 9.17
CA ILE A 336 3.51 -1.22 9.85
C ILE A 336 3.65 -1.01 11.34
#